data_AF-A0A3C1RFL8-F1
#
_entry.id   AF-A0A3C1RFL8-F1
#
_cell.length_a   1.000
_cell.length_b   1.000
_cell.length_c   1.000
_cell.angle_alpha   90.00
_cell.angle_beta   90.00
_cell.angle_gamma   90.00
#
_symmetry.space_group_name_H-M   'P 1'
#
loop_
_entity.id
_entity.type
_entity.pdbx_description
1 polymer ?
#
loop_
_entity_poly.entity_id
_entity_poly.type
_entity_poly.pdbx_seq_one_letter_code
_entity_poly.pdbx_strand_id
1 'polypeptide(L)'
;MSGAKKQDWGDYSAILRAAFHHETVSSTRKTDNQYDEINEPRLAVALSGTPSQAPRLLSSAEDGLFSRFLFYAYKNKVEWQDPSPRSNGIVYNDHFEALSVQVLEIISHLELSPTTVELTSSQWDIINSEFPQMLSDVVTFTSEEAAGVVYRLGMVFFRMCMIFTALRKYENGETTPTMICTDEDFYSVLQIVLTYLDHSILMFNNLPKQNEPMQFLSGDGKRKFFDALPQEFTRKEATEIGLQFKLAARTVDEVLRSATGTTLTRIKAGHYQRK
;
A
#
# COMPACT_ATOMS: atom_id res chain seq x y z
N MET A 1 14.25 8.65 -14.18
CA MET A 1 14.72 7.41 -13.51
C MET A 1 14.97 6.21 -14.44
N SER A 2 14.35 6.08 -15.61
CA SER A 2 14.53 4.89 -16.49
C SER A 2 15.93 4.72 -17.11
N GLY A 3 16.74 5.78 -17.24
CA GLY A 3 18.10 5.71 -17.81
C GLY A 3 19.17 5.20 -16.86
N ALA A 4 18.85 5.13 -15.56
CA ALA A 4 19.79 4.77 -14.49
C ALA A 4 20.01 3.26 -14.34
N LYS A 5 18.98 2.46 -14.67
CA LYS A 5 18.92 1.01 -14.40
C LYS A 5 19.95 0.18 -15.19
N LYS A 6 20.63 0.78 -16.17
CA LYS A 6 21.64 0.15 -17.03
C LYS A 6 23.09 0.51 -16.67
N GLN A 7 23.31 1.36 -15.68
CA GLN A 7 24.65 1.75 -15.25
C GLN A 7 24.99 1.11 -13.90
N ASP A 8 26.28 0.91 -13.60
CA ASP A 8 26.78 0.24 -12.39
C ASP A 8 26.39 0.92 -11.05
N TRP A 9 25.73 2.08 -11.11
CA TRP A 9 25.15 2.82 -9.98
C TRP A 9 23.61 2.66 -9.85
N GLY A 10 23.03 1.75 -10.65
CA GLY A 10 21.61 1.70 -10.99
C GLY A 10 20.69 0.90 -10.07
N ASP A 11 21.18 0.30 -8.98
CA ASP A 11 20.34 -0.45 -8.05
C ASP A 11 19.66 0.46 -7.01
N TYR A 12 18.85 1.39 -7.51
CA TYR A 12 17.97 2.18 -6.65
C TYR A 12 17.02 1.30 -5.83
N SER A 13 16.74 0.06 -6.27
CA SER A 13 15.84 -0.84 -5.55
C SER A 13 16.40 -1.20 -4.18
N ALA A 14 17.68 -1.56 -4.10
CA ALA A 14 18.35 -1.85 -2.83
C ALA A 14 18.27 -0.64 -1.87
N ILE A 15 18.60 0.55 -2.35
CA ILE A 15 18.57 1.79 -1.54
C ILE A 15 17.16 2.09 -1.05
N LEU A 16 16.15 2.04 -1.92
CA LEU A 16 14.76 2.29 -1.55
C LEU A 16 14.22 1.24 -0.56
N ARG A 17 14.61 -0.02 -0.74
CA ARG A 17 14.22 -1.11 0.16
C ARG A 17 14.76 -0.90 1.56
N ALA A 18 16.03 -0.52 1.66
CA ALA A 18 16.71 -0.26 2.91
C ALA A 18 16.17 1.02 3.58
N ALA A 19 15.99 2.10 2.81
CA ALA A 19 15.41 3.36 3.27
C ALA A 19 14.03 3.20 3.91
N PHE A 20 13.18 2.33 3.36
CA PHE A 20 11.86 2.09 3.95
C PHE A 20 11.94 1.54 5.39
N HIS A 21 12.94 0.71 5.70
CA HIS A 21 13.15 0.10 7.03
C HIS A 21 14.19 0.82 7.88
N HIS A 22 14.80 1.88 7.34
CA HIS A 22 15.98 2.50 7.93
C HIS A 22 17.12 1.50 8.15
N GLU A 23 17.28 0.55 7.23
CA GLU A 23 18.40 -0.39 7.19
C GLU A 23 19.63 0.29 6.59
N THR A 24 20.83 -0.10 7.06
CA THR A 24 22.09 0.43 6.54
C THR A 24 22.24 0.20 5.03
N VAL A 25 22.65 1.25 4.32
CA VAL A 25 23.04 1.19 2.91
C VAL A 25 24.54 1.41 2.82
N SER A 26 25.26 0.45 2.23
CA SER A 26 26.68 0.58 1.93
C SER A 26 26.93 0.48 0.42
N SER A 27 27.90 1.26 -0.05
CA SER A 27 28.33 1.29 -1.45
C SER A 27 29.84 1.33 -1.51
N THR A 28 30.43 0.35 -2.21
CA THR A 28 31.87 0.29 -2.47
C THR A 28 32.14 0.57 -3.94
N ARG A 29 32.93 1.61 -4.24
CA ARG A 29 33.36 1.93 -5.59
C ARG A 29 34.80 1.49 -5.80
N LYS A 30 35.05 0.76 -6.91
CA LYS A 30 36.40 0.34 -7.30
C LYS A 30 37.28 1.52 -7.71
N THR A 31 36.68 2.54 -8.30
CA THR A 31 37.34 3.83 -8.59
C THR A 31 37.50 4.59 -7.27
N ASP A 32 38.72 5.04 -6.99
CA ASP A 32 39.12 5.77 -5.77
C ASP A 32 38.99 5.02 -4.43
N ASN A 33 38.70 3.72 -4.45
CA ASN A 33 38.55 2.87 -3.25
C ASN A 33 37.57 3.47 -2.22
N GLN A 34 36.52 4.13 -2.70
CA GLN A 34 35.54 4.83 -1.88
C GLN A 34 34.56 3.83 -1.26
N TYR A 35 34.38 3.92 0.05
CA TYR A 35 33.37 3.20 0.81
C TYR A 35 32.45 4.21 1.49
N ASP A 36 31.20 4.25 1.06
CA ASP A 36 30.17 5.10 1.64
C ASP A 36 29.16 4.21 2.39
N GLU A 37 28.85 4.58 3.63
CA GLU A 37 27.88 3.86 4.47
C GLU A 37 26.92 4.84 5.14
N ILE A 38 25.62 4.56 5.02
CA ILE A 38 24.53 5.34 5.61
C ILE A 38 23.75 4.40 6.51
N ASN A 39 23.88 4.55 7.83
CA ASN A 39 23.28 3.64 8.81
C ASN A 39 21.74 3.70 8.85
N GLU A 40 21.18 4.91 8.81
CA GLU A 40 19.73 5.13 8.88
C GLU A 40 19.29 6.05 7.73
N PRO A 41 19.16 5.53 6.51
CA PRO A 41 18.66 6.32 5.39
C PRO A 41 17.22 6.80 5.68
N ARG A 42 17.04 8.13 5.71
CA ARG A 42 15.74 8.81 5.90
C ARG A 42 15.29 9.44 4.59
N LEU A 43 14.88 8.61 3.64
CA LEU A 43 14.45 9.03 2.32
C LEU A 43 12.92 8.99 2.19
N ALA A 44 12.33 10.10 1.73
CA ALA A 44 10.93 10.17 1.31
C ALA A 44 10.85 10.17 -0.23
N VAL A 45 9.91 9.40 -0.78
CA VAL A 45 9.74 9.28 -2.24
C VAL A 45 8.28 9.44 -2.60
N ALA A 46 7.99 10.45 -3.42
CA ALA A 46 6.68 10.68 -4.03
C ALA A 46 6.81 10.66 -5.55
N LEU A 47 6.04 9.79 -6.20
CA LEU A 47 6.11 9.59 -7.65
C LEU A 47 4.71 9.70 -8.24
N SER A 48 4.61 10.37 -9.37
CA SER A 48 3.40 10.45 -10.19
C SER A 48 3.72 9.99 -11.60
N GLY A 49 2.74 9.37 -12.26
CA GLY A 49 2.93 8.84 -13.60
C GLY A 49 1.69 8.13 -14.11
N THR A 50 1.75 7.69 -15.36
CA THR A 50 0.70 6.87 -15.97
C THR A 50 0.88 5.40 -15.59
N PRO A 51 -0.19 4.57 -15.57
CA PRO A 51 -0.06 3.13 -15.31
C PRO A 51 0.99 2.42 -16.19
N SER A 52 1.15 2.86 -17.44
CA SER A 52 2.15 2.35 -18.37
C SER A 52 3.61 2.62 -17.98
N GLN A 53 3.87 3.54 -17.04
CA GLN A 53 5.20 3.84 -16.53
C GLN A 53 5.55 3.00 -15.30
N ALA A 54 4.55 2.44 -14.59
CA ALA A 54 4.77 1.67 -13.36
C ALA A 54 5.76 0.49 -13.55
N PRO A 55 5.72 -0.31 -14.63
CA PRO A 55 6.65 -1.43 -14.82
C PRO A 55 8.11 -1.02 -14.99
N ARG A 56 8.38 0.23 -15.39
CA ARG A 56 9.75 0.73 -15.54
C ARG A 56 10.42 0.95 -14.19
N LEU A 57 9.62 1.28 -13.18
CA LEU A 57 10.05 1.45 -11.81
C LEU A 57 10.03 0.11 -11.07
N LEU A 58 8.88 -0.56 -11.11
CA LEU A 58 8.60 -1.81 -10.41
C LEU A 58 8.56 -2.94 -11.43
N SER A 59 9.68 -3.63 -11.56
CA SER A 59 9.87 -4.71 -12.55
C SER A 59 9.03 -5.94 -12.24
N SER A 60 8.70 -6.17 -10.97
CA SER A 60 7.85 -7.25 -10.50
C SER A 60 7.07 -6.82 -9.26
N ALA A 61 5.90 -7.40 -9.05
CA ALA A 61 5.16 -7.27 -7.79
C ALA A 61 5.78 -8.11 -6.65
N GLU A 62 6.69 -9.04 -7.00
CA GLU A 62 7.26 -10.05 -6.11
C GLU A 62 8.68 -9.70 -5.64
N ASP A 63 9.30 -8.64 -6.20
CA ASP A 63 10.69 -8.25 -5.91
C ASP A 63 10.86 -7.47 -4.60
N GLY A 64 9.85 -7.48 -3.72
CA GLY A 64 9.84 -6.86 -2.41
C GLY A 64 9.91 -5.32 -2.39
N LEU A 65 10.21 -4.65 -3.51
CA LEU A 65 10.13 -3.19 -3.60
C LEU A 65 8.67 -2.75 -3.72
N PHE A 66 7.86 -3.52 -4.45
CA PHE A 66 6.43 -3.25 -4.63
C PHE A 66 5.68 -2.99 -3.32
N SER A 67 5.82 -3.90 -2.34
CA SER A 67 5.11 -3.80 -1.06
C SER A 67 5.57 -2.65 -0.16
N ARG A 68 6.64 -1.95 -0.52
CA ARG A 68 7.15 -0.77 0.22
C ARG A 68 6.62 0.55 -0.34
N PHE A 69 5.85 0.51 -1.42
CA PHE A 69 5.16 1.69 -1.95
C PHE A 69 3.67 1.65 -1.60
N LEU A 70 3.10 2.84 -1.39
CA LEU A 70 1.67 3.05 -1.40
C LEU A 70 1.23 3.45 -2.80
N PHE A 71 0.13 2.85 -3.26
CA PHE A 71 -0.39 3.12 -4.60
C PHE A 71 -1.70 3.87 -4.53
N TYR A 72 -1.82 4.93 -5.31
CA TYR A 72 -3.08 5.62 -5.51
C TYR A 72 -3.36 5.76 -7.00
N ALA A 73 -4.32 4.98 -7.50
CA ALA A 73 -4.69 4.94 -8.92
C ALA A 73 -6.14 5.39 -9.08
N TYR A 74 -6.37 6.34 -9.98
CA TYR A 74 -7.69 6.90 -10.25
C TYR A 74 -7.81 7.34 -11.71
N LYS A 75 -9.05 7.41 -12.20
CA LYS A 75 -9.34 7.88 -13.55
C LYS A 75 -9.82 9.32 -13.50
N ASN A 76 -9.08 10.22 -14.13
CA ASN A 76 -9.51 11.59 -14.31
C ASN A 76 -10.61 11.72 -15.36
N LYS A 77 -11.52 12.67 -15.14
CA LYS A 77 -12.41 13.15 -16.21
C LYS A 77 -11.55 13.85 -17.25
N VAL A 78 -11.71 13.46 -18.51
CA VAL A 78 -11.02 14.08 -19.64
C VAL A 78 -11.81 15.32 -20.02
N GLU A 79 -11.42 16.46 -19.46
CA GLU A 79 -12.04 17.75 -19.71
C GLU A 79 -10.96 18.79 -20.03
N TRP A 80 -11.32 19.75 -20.89
CA TRP A 80 -10.45 20.88 -21.17
C TRP A 80 -10.37 21.76 -19.92
N GLN A 81 -9.17 21.88 -19.37
CA GLN A 81 -8.88 22.85 -18.32
C GLN A 81 -8.58 24.19 -18.98
N ASP A 82 -9.50 25.14 -18.86
CA ASP A 82 -9.33 26.48 -19.41
C ASP A 82 -8.12 27.19 -18.76
N PRO A 83 -7.04 27.48 -19.52
CA PRO A 83 -5.85 28.13 -19.00
C PRO A 83 -5.99 29.66 -18.97
N SER A 84 -7.16 30.21 -19.32
CA SER A 84 -7.38 31.66 -19.32
C SER A 84 -7.14 32.26 -17.92
N PRO A 85 -6.52 33.45 -17.83
CA PRO A 85 -6.32 34.11 -16.55
C PRO A 85 -7.65 34.36 -15.85
N ARG A 86 -7.80 33.84 -14.63
CA ARG A 86 -8.98 34.08 -13.78
C ARG A 86 -8.70 35.25 -12.82
N SER A 87 -9.58 36.24 -12.78
CA SER A 87 -9.60 37.20 -11.68
C SER A 87 -9.93 36.44 -10.38
N ASN A 88 -9.14 36.63 -9.32
CA ASN A 88 -9.25 35.95 -8.02
C ASN A 88 -8.85 34.45 -8.03
N GLY A 89 -7.97 34.03 -8.92
CA GLY A 89 -7.33 32.70 -8.84
C GLY A 89 -6.31 32.61 -7.70
N ILE A 90 -6.12 31.41 -7.13
CA ILE A 90 -5.02 31.13 -6.20
C ILE A 90 -3.71 31.18 -7.00
N VAL A 91 -2.76 31.99 -6.55
CA VAL A 91 -1.37 31.91 -7.04
C VAL A 91 -0.71 30.75 -6.31
N TYR A 92 -0.58 29.61 -7.01
CA TYR A 92 -0.10 28.37 -6.38
C TYR A 92 1.30 28.50 -5.78
N ASN A 93 2.19 29.31 -6.35
CA ASN A 93 3.52 29.55 -5.80
C ASN A 93 3.43 30.15 -4.39
N ASP A 94 2.71 31.28 -4.25
CA ASP A 94 2.50 31.95 -2.96
C ASP A 94 1.81 31.02 -1.95
N HIS A 95 0.85 30.22 -2.42
CA HIS A 95 0.15 29.24 -1.58
C HIS A 95 1.09 28.15 -1.04
N PHE A 96 1.91 27.54 -1.91
CA PHE A 96 2.86 26.51 -1.50
C PHE A 96 3.99 27.07 -0.64
N GLU A 97 4.41 28.32 -0.88
CA GLU A 97 5.38 29.00 -0.03
C GLU A 97 4.84 29.19 1.38
N ALA A 98 3.60 29.66 1.53
CA ALA A 98 2.95 29.76 2.84
C ALA A 98 2.83 28.41 3.55
N LEU A 99 2.48 27.33 2.83
CA LEU A 99 2.44 25.98 3.39
C LEU A 99 3.84 25.49 3.82
N SER A 100 4.89 25.84 3.09
CA SER A 100 6.26 25.45 3.44
C SER A 100 6.71 26.06 4.77
N VAL A 101 6.29 27.30 5.05
CA VAL A 101 6.54 27.97 6.34
C VAL A 101 5.83 27.24 7.47
N GLN A 102 4.56 26.86 7.29
CA GLN A 102 3.82 26.07 8.29
C GLN A 102 4.48 24.72 8.58
N VAL A 103 4.95 24.02 7.53
CA VAL A 103 5.68 22.75 7.71
C VAL A 103 6.97 22.96 8.48
N LEU A 104 7.71 24.03 8.23
CA LEU A 104 8.93 24.36 8.97
C LEU A 104 8.63 24.63 10.45
N GLU A 105 7.53 25.32 10.76
CA GLU A 105 7.09 25.56 12.14
C GLU A 105 6.73 24.25 12.87
N ILE A 106 6.02 23.34 12.19
CA ILE A 106 5.70 22.01 12.71
C ILE A 106 6.99 21.25 13.04
N ILE A 107 7.95 21.22 12.11
CA ILE A 107 9.24 20.54 12.31
C ILE A 107 9.97 21.16 13.51
N SER A 108 10.06 22.49 13.57
CA SER A 108 10.74 23.21 14.66
C SER A 108 10.12 22.89 16.03
N HIS A 109 8.79 22.82 16.11
CA HIS A 109 8.07 22.44 17.33
C HIS A 109 8.40 21.02 17.77
N LEU A 110 8.39 20.06 16.84
CA LEU A 110 8.67 18.65 17.12
C LEU A 110 10.14 18.39 17.48
N GLU A 111 11.08 19.17 16.95
CA GLU A 111 12.50 19.11 17.33
C GLU A 111 12.72 19.63 18.77
N LEU A 112 12.03 20.69 19.16
CA LEU A 112 12.08 21.24 20.52
C LEU A 112 11.32 20.38 21.54
N SER A 113 10.34 19.61 21.08
CA SER A 113 9.54 18.71 21.89
C SER A 113 9.51 17.29 21.29
N PRO A 114 10.60 16.52 21.43
CA PRO A 114 10.66 15.13 20.97
C PRO A 114 9.47 14.33 21.50
N THR A 115 8.86 13.54 20.61
CA THR A 115 7.57 12.91 20.86
C THR A 115 7.64 11.40 20.68
N THR A 116 7.20 10.66 21.68
CA THR A 116 6.82 9.25 21.57
C THR A 116 5.31 9.18 21.34
N VAL A 117 4.89 8.49 20.27
CA VAL A 117 3.47 8.26 19.99
C VAL A 117 3.10 6.85 20.43
N GLU A 118 2.00 6.73 21.15
CA GLU A 118 1.46 5.46 21.64
C GLU A 118 0.04 5.23 21.12
N LEU A 119 -0.33 3.96 20.97
CA LEU A 119 -1.72 3.55 20.77
C LEU A 119 -2.27 2.96 22.07
N THR A 120 -3.56 3.10 22.28
CA THR A 120 -4.25 2.48 23.41
C THR A 120 -4.33 0.96 23.24
N SER A 121 -4.58 0.24 24.34
CA SER A 121 -4.78 -1.22 24.28
C SER A 121 -5.93 -1.61 23.35
N SER A 122 -7.05 -0.86 23.38
CA SER A 122 -8.19 -1.12 22.49
C SER A 122 -7.87 -0.88 21.02
N GLN A 123 -7.03 0.11 20.70
CA GLN A 123 -6.54 0.33 19.33
C GLN A 123 -5.66 -0.83 18.87
N TRP A 124 -4.79 -1.36 19.75
CA TRP A 124 -4.01 -2.56 19.45
C TRP A 124 -4.89 -3.80 19.23
N ASP A 125 -5.94 -3.98 20.01
CA ASP A 125 -6.89 -5.09 19.82
C ASP A 125 -7.57 -5.01 18.45
N ILE A 126 -7.93 -3.80 18.00
CA ILE A 126 -8.48 -3.59 16.65
C ILE A 126 -7.45 -3.97 15.57
N ILE A 127 -6.21 -3.50 15.68
CA ILE A 127 -5.14 -3.87 14.72
C ILE A 127 -4.99 -5.40 14.64
N ASN A 128 -4.95 -6.06 15.80
CA ASN A 128 -4.77 -7.51 15.91
C ASN A 128 -6.02 -8.32 15.51
N SER A 129 -7.16 -7.67 15.30
CA SER A 129 -8.35 -8.27 14.67
C SER A 129 -8.36 -8.04 13.16
N GLU A 130 -8.13 -6.80 12.74
CA GLU A 130 -8.32 -6.36 11.35
C GLU A 130 -7.19 -6.83 10.42
N PHE A 131 -5.91 -6.62 10.77
CA PHE A 131 -4.79 -6.96 9.89
C PHE A 131 -4.68 -8.46 9.59
N PRO A 132 -4.89 -9.39 10.53
CA PRO A 132 -4.95 -10.81 10.22
C PRO A 132 -6.08 -11.18 9.26
N GLN A 133 -7.25 -10.53 9.36
CA GLN A 133 -8.34 -10.74 8.42
C GLN A 133 -7.97 -10.21 7.03
N MET A 134 -7.39 -9.01 6.94
CA MET A 134 -6.88 -8.45 5.67
C MET A 134 -5.83 -9.38 5.04
N LEU A 135 -4.91 -9.93 5.84
CA LEU A 135 -3.89 -10.86 5.37
C LEU A 135 -4.52 -12.14 4.80
N SER A 136 -5.45 -12.74 5.55
CA SER A 136 -6.19 -13.94 5.11
C SER A 136 -6.93 -13.68 3.79
N ASP A 137 -7.61 -12.54 3.68
CA ASP A 137 -8.36 -12.16 2.49
C ASP A 137 -7.43 -11.94 1.29
N VAL A 138 -6.31 -11.23 1.46
CA VAL A 138 -5.32 -11.00 0.39
C VAL A 138 -4.71 -12.31 -0.09
N VAL A 139 -4.31 -13.20 0.81
CA VAL A 139 -3.73 -14.51 0.44
C VAL A 139 -4.76 -15.38 -0.29
N THR A 140 -6.01 -15.38 0.17
CA THR A 140 -7.08 -16.21 -0.40
C THR A 140 -7.53 -15.72 -1.77
N PHE A 141 -7.74 -14.40 -1.90
CA PHE A 141 -8.41 -13.81 -3.05
C PHE A 141 -7.47 -13.09 -4.03
N THR A 142 -6.22 -12.82 -3.66
CA THR A 142 -5.22 -12.21 -4.55
C THR A 142 -4.14 -13.23 -4.90
N SER A 143 -3.11 -13.38 -4.05
CA SER A 143 -2.15 -14.48 -4.05
C SER A 143 -1.29 -14.45 -2.78
N GLU A 144 -0.57 -15.53 -2.50
CA GLU A 144 0.35 -15.61 -1.35
C GLU A 144 1.50 -14.60 -1.46
N GLU A 145 1.98 -14.33 -2.68
CA GLU A 145 3.04 -13.34 -2.92
C GLU A 145 2.61 -11.89 -2.58
N ALA A 146 1.29 -11.62 -2.54
CA ALA A 146 0.75 -10.32 -2.13
C ALA A 146 0.74 -10.11 -0.60
N ALA A 147 1.00 -11.14 0.21
CA ALA A 147 1.05 -11.04 1.68
C ALA A 147 2.01 -9.94 2.17
N GLY A 148 3.12 -9.76 1.43
CA GLY A 148 4.11 -8.72 1.72
C GLY A 148 3.51 -7.30 1.79
N VAL A 149 2.46 -7.02 1.02
CA VAL A 149 1.75 -5.73 1.04
C VAL A 149 1.14 -5.49 2.43
N VAL A 150 0.40 -6.46 2.96
CA VAL A 150 -0.31 -6.31 4.24
C VAL A 150 0.67 -6.10 5.41
N TYR A 151 1.77 -6.86 5.44
CA TYR A 151 2.78 -6.69 6.49
C TYR A 151 3.42 -5.29 6.49
N ARG A 152 3.75 -4.77 5.31
CA ARG A 152 4.33 -3.41 5.19
C ARG A 152 3.28 -2.33 5.45
N LEU A 153 2.03 -2.60 5.09
CA LEU A 153 0.93 -1.70 5.33
C LEU A 153 0.63 -1.52 6.82
N GLY A 154 0.84 -2.54 7.66
CA GLY A 154 0.76 -2.41 9.12
C GLY A 154 1.80 -1.43 9.69
N MET A 155 3.03 -1.45 9.15
CA MET A 155 4.05 -0.45 9.51
C MET A 155 3.66 0.96 9.04
N VAL A 156 3.12 1.07 7.82
CA VAL A 156 2.65 2.35 7.29
C VAL A 156 1.50 2.91 8.12
N PHE A 157 0.54 2.07 8.52
CA PHE A 157 -0.58 2.44 9.36
C PHE A 157 -0.09 3.12 10.64
N PHE A 158 0.86 2.49 11.35
CA PHE A 158 1.41 3.08 12.56
C PHE A 158 2.15 4.40 12.26
N ARG A 159 2.93 4.47 11.19
CA ARG A 159 3.58 5.72 10.74
C ARG A 159 2.60 6.85 10.44
N MET A 160 1.46 6.55 9.83
CA MET A 160 0.41 7.55 9.58
C MET A 160 -0.26 8.01 10.87
N CYS A 161 -0.52 7.10 11.82
CA CYS A 161 -0.99 7.48 13.16
C CYS A 161 -0.01 8.45 13.84
N MET A 162 1.31 8.18 13.75
CA MET A 162 2.33 9.08 14.28
C MET A 162 2.29 10.46 13.60
N ILE A 163 2.14 10.52 12.28
CA ILE A 163 2.06 11.78 11.53
C ILE A 163 0.83 12.58 11.97
N PHE A 164 -0.35 11.96 12.03
CA PHE A 164 -1.59 12.64 12.41
C PHE A 164 -1.51 13.15 13.86
N THR A 165 -0.98 12.34 14.77
CA THR A 165 -0.75 12.72 16.17
C THR A 165 0.24 13.87 16.28
N ALA A 166 1.32 13.88 15.48
CA ALA A 166 2.32 14.94 15.49
C ALA A 166 1.77 16.27 14.96
N LEU A 167 0.93 16.23 13.92
CA LEU A 167 0.22 17.42 13.43
C LEU A 167 -0.71 17.99 14.49
N ARG A 168 -1.53 17.12 15.12
CA ARG A 168 -2.43 17.50 16.20
C ARG A 168 -1.70 18.08 17.40
N LYS A 169 -0.55 17.51 17.77
CA LYS A 169 0.33 18.03 18.84
C LYS A 169 0.72 19.49 18.58
N TYR A 170 1.12 19.80 17.35
CA TYR A 170 1.48 21.16 16.96
C TYR A 170 0.25 22.08 16.97
N GLU A 171 -0.87 21.66 16.38
CA GLU A 171 -2.11 22.45 16.31
C GLU A 171 -2.65 22.81 17.71
N ASN A 172 -2.52 21.89 18.67
CA ASN A 172 -2.93 22.11 20.06
C ASN A 172 -1.88 22.84 20.91
N GLY A 173 -0.67 23.08 20.39
CA GLY A 173 0.45 23.66 21.14
C GLY A 173 0.94 22.75 22.28
N GLU A 174 0.76 21.43 22.15
CA GLU A 174 1.16 20.45 23.17
C GLU A 174 2.67 20.21 23.15
N THR A 175 3.27 20.08 24.33
CA THR A 175 4.72 19.87 24.51
C THR A 175 5.04 18.60 25.31
N THR A 176 4.02 17.79 25.57
CA THR A 176 4.15 16.52 26.30
C THR A 176 5.05 15.54 25.53
N PRO A 177 5.94 14.81 26.21
CA PRO A 177 6.87 13.89 25.54
C PRO A 177 6.16 12.66 24.97
N THR A 178 5.00 12.27 25.54
CA THR A 178 4.20 11.15 25.05
C THR A 178 2.84 11.66 24.60
N MET A 179 2.45 11.27 23.39
CA MET A 179 1.15 11.55 22.80
C MET A 179 0.41 10.25 22.51
N ILE A 180 -0.86 10.19 22.89
CA ILE A 180 -1.72 9.05 22.54
C ILE A 180 -2.44 9.39 21.24
N CYS A 181 -2.38 8.48 20.26
CA CYS A 181 -3.15 8.62 19.02
C CYS A 181 -4.65 8.64 19.36
N THR A 182 -5.35 9.67 18.91
CA THR A 182 -6.79 9.77 19.15
C THR A 182 -7.55 8.75 18.32
N ASP A 183 -8.75 8.36 18.77
CA ASP A 183 -9.57 7.43 18.00
C ASP A 183 -9.97 7.99 16.63
N GLU A 184 -10.17 9.30 16.54
CA GLU A 184 -10.46 9.98 15.27
C GLU A 184 -9.30 9.84 14.26
N ASP A 185 -8.07 10.10 14.69
CA ASP A 185 -6.88 9.88 13.85
C ASP A 185 -6.74 8.42 13.47
N PHE A 186 -6.86 7.53 14.46
CA PHE A 186 -6.72 6.09 14.28
C PHE A 186 -7.69 5.55 13.21
N TYR A 187 -8.98 5.87 13.33
CA TYR A 187 -9.98 5.39 12.37
C TYR A 187 -9.85 6.09 11.01
N SER A 188 -9.45 7.36 10.97
CA SER A 188 -9.18 8.06 9.70
C SER A 188 -8.02 7.38 8.95
N VAL A 189 -6.94 7.07 9.66
CA VAL A 189 -5.80 6.34 9.10
C VAL A 189 -6.20 4.94 8.66
N LEU A 190 -7.06 4.24 9.41
CA LEU A 190 -7.55 2.92 9.02
C LEU A 190 -8.28 2.95 7.67
N GLN A 191 -9.15 3.93 7.45
CA GLN A 191 -9.85 4.10 6.16
C GLN A 191 -8.90 4.41 5.00
N ILE A 192 -7.90 5.27 5.25
CA ILE A 192 -6.86 5.60 4.28
C ILE A 192 -6.08 4.34 3.89
N VAL A 193 -5.68 3.54 4.89
CA VAL A 193 -4.92 2.32 4.70
C VAL A 193 -5.71 1.24 3.95
N LEU A 194 -7.00 1.09 4.25
CA LEU A 194 -7.89 0.20 3.49
C LEU A 194 -7.97 0.60 2.01
N THR A 195 -8.07 1.90 1.73
CA THR A 195 -8.06 2.41 0.35
C THR A 195 -6.72 2.10 -0.35
N TYR A 196 -5.60 2.27 0.35
CA TYR A 196 -4.28 1.91 -0.20
C TYR A 196 -4.11 0.41 -0.41
N LEU A 197 -4.76 -0.45 0.39
CA LEU A 197 -4.77 -1.88 0.19
C LEU A 197 -5.46 -2.24 -1.13
N ASP A 198 -6.66 -1.70 -1.36
CA ASP A 198 -7.42 -1.93 -2.59
C ASP A 198 -6.62 -1.51 -3.83
N HIS A 199 -5.98 -0.35 -3.77
CA HIS A 199 -5.15 0.14 -4.86
C HIS A 199 -3.85 -0.66 -5.03
N SER A 200 -3.30 -1.21 -3.96
CA SER A 200 -2.17 -2.13 -4.04
C SER A 200 -2.56 -3.45 -4.69
N ILE A 201 -3.73 -4.00 -4.37
CA ILE A 201 -4.28 -5.21 -5.03
C ILE A 201 -4.53 -4.94 -6.51
N LEU A 202 -5.10 -3.77 -6.83
CA LEU A 202 -5.29 -3.33 -8.21
C LEU A 202 -3.94 -3.30 -8.95
N MET A 203 -2.93 -2.63 -8.40
CA MET A 203 -1.60 -2.56 -9.03
C MET A 203 -0.93 -3.94 -9.11
N PHE A 204 -1.05 -4.77 -8.09
CA PHE A 204 -0.47 -6.12 -8.05
C PHE A 204 -0.99 -6.99 -9.19
N ASN A 205 -2.30 -6.95 -9.43
CA ASN A 205 -2.94 -7.73 -10.50
C ASN A 205 -2.65 -7.19 -11.91
N ASN A 206 -2.22 -5.93 -12.02
CA ASN A 206 -1.99 -5.25 -13.30
C ASN A 206 -0.51 -5.08 -13.65
N LEU A 207 0.41 -5.29 -12.71
CA LEU A 207 1.82 -5.36 -13.04
C LEU A 207 2.11 -6.66 -13.79
N PRO A 208 2.91 -6.60 -14.87
CA PRO A 208 3.19 -7.79 -15.66
C PRO A 208 3.89 -8.85 -14.81
N LYS A 209 3.27 -10.02 -14.69
CA LYS A 209 3.98 -11.24 -14.32
C LYS A 209 4.84 -11.61 -15.52
N GLN A 210 6.11 -11.18 -15.50
CA GLN A 210 7.14 -11.43 -16.53
C GLN A 210 6.63 -11.80 -17.95
N ASN A 211 6.74 -10.86 -18.90
CA ASN A 211 6.54 -11.03 -20.35
C ASN A 211 5.11 -11.03 -20.93
N GLU A 212 4.06 -10.69 -20.17
CA GLU A 212 2.72 -10.46 -20.74
C GLU A 212 2.37 -8.97 -20.95
N PRO A 213 1.64 -8.62 -22.03
CA PRO A 213 1.17 -7.25 -22.24
C PRO A 213 0.16 -6.85 -21.17
N MET A 214 0.36 -5.67 -20.58
CA MET A 214 -0.50 -5.12 -19.52
C MET A 214 -1.93 -4.87 -20.04
N GLN A 215 -2.90 -5.65 -19.55
CA GLN A 215 -4.33 -5.32 -19.63
C GLN A 215 -4.80 -4.89 -18.25
N PHE A 216 -5.42 -3.71 -18.14
CA PHE A 216 -5.90 -3.20 -16.87
C PHE A 216 -7.20 -3.91 -16.44
N LEU A 217 -7.10 -4.87 -15.53
CA LEU A 217 -8.20 -5.62 -14.93
C LEU A 217 -8.51 -5.05 -13.54
N SER A 218 -9.76 -5.14 -13.09
CA SER A 218 -10.19 -4.64 -11.78
C SER A 218 -9.57 -5.37 -10.59
N GLY A 219 -8.94 -6.54 -10.79
CA GLY A 219 -8.28 -7.33 -9.74
C GLY A 219 -9.22 -8.04 -8.76
N ASP A 220 -10.52 -7.80 -8.83
CA ASP A 220 -11.54 -8.23 -7.87
C ASP A 220 -12.34 -9.48 -8.28
N GLY A 221 -12.00 -10.11 -9.41
CA GLY A 221 -12.78 -11.21 -9.99
C GLY A 221 -12.93 -12.42 -9.06
N LYS A 222 -11.87 -12.77 -8.32
CA LYS A 222 -11.89 -13.88 -7.34
C LYS A 222 -12.81 -13.58 -6.15
N ARG A 223 -12.79 -12.33 -5.64
CA ARG A 223 -13.65 -11.91 -4.52
C ARG A 223 -15.11 -11.86 -4.93
N LYS A 224 -15.41 -11.23 -6.07
CA LYS A 224 -16.78 -11.19 -6.64
C LYS A 224 -17.34 -12.59 -6.92
N PHE A 225 -16.51 -13.49 -7.43
CA PHE A 225 -16.87 -14.90 -7.56
C PHE A 225 -17.27 -15.51 -6.22
N PHE A 226 -16.45 -15.34 -5.19
CA PHE A 226 -16.69 -15.90 -3.87
C PHE A 226 -17.96 -15.34 -3.23
N ASP A 227 -18.20 -14.03 -3.37
CA ASP A 227 -19.38 -13.36 -2.83
C ASP A 227 -20.68 -13.85 -3.50
N ALA A 228 -20.61 -14.26 -4.77
CA ALA A 228 -21.73 -14.83 -5.51
C ALA A 228 -22.05 -16.31 -5.19
N LEU A 229 -21.19 -16.99 -4.41
CA LEU A 229 -21.45 -18.38 -4.01
C LEU A 229 -22.62 -18.46 -3.01
N PRO A 230 -23.56 -19.40 -3.18
CA PRO A 230 -24.62 -19.66 -2.20
C PRO A 230 -24.06 -20.08 -0.82
N GLN A 231 -24.92 -20.09 0.20
CA GLN A 231 -24.53 -20.52 1.55
C GLN A 231 -24.00 -21.97 1.57
N GLU A 232 -24.62 -22.84 0.78
CA GLU A 232 -24.19 -24.22 0.54
C GLU A 232 -24.14 -24.46 -0.96
N PHE A 233 -23.06 -25.07 -1.44
CA PHE A 233 -22.85 -25.30 -2.86
C PHE A 233 -21.95 -26.50 -3.12
N THR A 234 -22.04 -27.02 -4.33
CA THR A 234 -21.18 -28.07 -4.85
C THR A 234 -20.00 -27.48 -5.64
N ARG A 235 -18.91 -28.24 -5.76
CA ARG A 235 -17.79 -27.88 -6.65
C ARG A 235 -18.25 -27.57 -8.07
N LYS A 236 -19.26 -28.31 -8.56
CA LYS A 236 -19.81 -28.12 -9.91
C LYS A 236 -20.48 -26.75 -10.05
N GLU A 237 -21.35 -26.38 -9.12
CA GLU A 237 -22.00 -25.06 -9.08
C GLU A 237 -20.96 -23.94 -8.95
N ALA A 238 -19.94 -24.12 -8.10
CA ALA A 238 -18.85 -23.16 -8.00
C ALA A 238 -18.10 -22.98 -9.32
N THR A 239 -17.82 -24.06 -10.06
CA THR A 239 -17.18 -23.94 -11.38
C THR A 239 -18.10 -23.25 -12.40
N GLU A 240 -19.41 -23.46 -12.35
CA GLU A 240 -20.38 -22.80 -13.23
C GLU A 240 -20.49 -21.30 -12.93
N ILE A 241 -20.53 -20.91 -11.65
CA ILE A 241 -20.52 -19.51 -11.23
C ILE A 241 -19.18 -18.85 -11.59
N GLY A 242 -18.06 -19.54 -11.41
CA GLY A 242 -16.72 -19.04 -11.75
C GLY A 242 -16.56 -18.63 -13.21
N LEU A 243 -17.25 -19.30 -14.14
CA LEU A 243 -17.26 -18.93 -15.56
C LEU A 243 -17.84 -17.53 -15.80
N GLN A 244 -18.83 -17.11 -15.00
CA GLN A 244 -19.43 -15.77 -15.09
C GLN A 244 -18.41 -14.66 -14.73
N PHE A 245 -17.42 -15.00 -13.90
CA PHE A 245 -16.33 -14.11 -13.48
C PHE A 245 -15.04 -14.33 -14.27
N LYS A 246 -15.09 -15.07 -15.39
CA LYS A 246 -13.94 -15.40 -16.26
C LYS A 246 -12.82 -16.18 -15.52
N LEU A 247 -13.18 -16.99 -14.53
CA LEU A 247 -12.24 -17.84 -13.81
C LEU A 247 -12.19 -19.24 -14.42
N ALA A 248 -10.98 -19.77 -14.61
CA ALA A 248 -10.80 -21.17 -15.00
C ALA A 248 -11.13 -22.10 -13.82
N ALA A 249 -11.58 -23.33 -14.12
CA ALA A 249 -11.92 -24.32 -13.09
C ALA A 249 -10.78 -24.56 -12.08
N ARG A 250 -9.53 -24.54 -12.54
CA ARG A 250 -8.35 -24.65 -11.67
C ARG A 250 -8.24 -23.48 -10.69
N THR A 251 -8.52 -22.26 -11.13
CA THR A 251 -8.51 -21.06 -10.28
C THR A 251 -9.65 -21.11 -9.26
N VAL A 252 -10.83 -21.61 -9.66
CA VAL A 252 -11.93 -21.88 -8.73
C VAL A 252 -11.50 -22.87 -7.65
N ASP A 253 -10.91 -24.00 -8.03
CA ASP A 253 -10.44 -25.01 -7.08
C ASP A 253 -9.39 -24.47 -6.11
N GLU A 254 -8.49 -23.63 -6.60
CA GLU A 254 -7.47 -22.97 -5.78
C GLU A 254 -8.10 -22.03 -4.75
N VAL A 255 -9.05 -21.18 -5.17
CA VAL A 255 -9.80 -20.29 -4.25
C VAL A 255 -10.55 -21.11 -3.21
N LEU A 256 -11.27 -22.16 -3.62
CA LEU A 256 -11.99 -23.02 -2.68
C LEU A 256 -11.05 -23.70 -1.69
N ARG A 257 -9.88 -24.16 -2.14
CA ARG A 257 -8.86 -24.78 -1.29
C ARG A 257 -8.32 -23.78 -0.27
N SER A 258 -7.93 -22.58 -0.70
CA SER A 258 -7.37 -21.54 0.17
C SER A 258 -8.40 -21.00 1.17
N ALA A 259 -9.67 -20.93 0.78
CA ALA A 259 -10.76 -20.51 1.66
C ALA A 259 -11.22 -21.62 2.63
N THR A 260 -10.87 -22.89 2.39
CA THR A 260 -11.28 -23.99 3.26
C THR A 260 -10.51 -23.93 4.59
N GLY A 261 -11.25 -23.90 5.71
CA GLY A 261 -10.68 -23.79 7.06
C GLY A 261 -10.75 -22.37 7.61
N THR A 262 -10.65 -21.35 6.74
CA THR A 262 -10.83 -19.94 7.09
C THR A 262 -12.30 -19.54 6.95
N THR A 263 -12.77 -19.30 5.74
CA THR A 263 -14.11 -18.77 5.41
C THR A 263 -15.09 -19.81 4.84
N LEU A 264 -14.58 -21.00 4.47
CA LEU A 264 -15.37 -22.15 4.03
C LEU A 264 -15.18 -23.37 4.94
N THR A 265 -16.22 -24.19 5.03
CA THR A 265 -16.18 -25.52 5.65
C THR A 265 -16.52 -26.58 4.59
N ARG A 266 -15.73 -27.64 4.50
CA ARG A 266 -16.01 -28.77 3.61
C ARG A 266 -16.88 -29.79 4.35
N ILE A 267 -18.17 -29.86 4.00
CA ILE A 267 -19.13 -30.79 4.65
C ILE A 267 -18.83 -32.23 4.24
N LYS A 268 -18.64 -32.46 2.94
CA LYS A 268 -18.32 -33.77 2.35
C LYS A 268 -17.58 -33.58 1.02
N ALA A 269 -17.19 -34.67 0.37
CA ALA A 269 -16.47 -34.59 -0.90
C ALA A 269 -17.24 -33.74 -1.93
N GLY A 270 -16.63 -32.64 -2.39
CA GLY A 270 -17.20 -31.73 -3.38
C GLY A 270 -18.35 -30.85 -2.91
N HIS A 271 -18.64 -30.79 -1.60
CA HIS A 271 -19.70 -29.94 -1.02
C HIS A 271 -19.11 -29.01 0.04
N TYR A 272 -19.47 -27.73 -0.04
CA TYR A 272 -18.91 -26.65 0.75
C TYR A 272 -20.02 -25.81 1.38
N GLN A 273 -19.73 -25.24 2.54
CA GLN A 273 -20.58 -24.28 3.25
C GLN A 273 -19.78 -23.03 3.58
N ARG A 274 -20.35 -21.85 3.36
CA ARG A 274 -19.78 -20.57 3.81
C ARG A 274 -19.95 -20.43 5.32
N LYS A 275 -18.93 -19.92 6.01
CA LYS A 275 -19.05 -19.54 7.42
C LYS A 275 -19.73 -18.18 7.57
#